data_AF-A0A2N1MVJ3-F1
#
_entry.id   AF-A0A2N1MVJ3-F1
#
_cell.length_a   1.000
_cell.length_b   1.000
_cell.length_c   1.000
_cell.angle_alpha   90.00
_cell.angle_beta   90.00
_cell.angle_gamma   90.00
#
_symmetry.space_group_name_H-M   'P 1'
#
loop_
_entity.id
_entity.type
_entity.pdbx_description
1 polymer ?
#
loop_
_entity_poly.entity_id
_entity_poly.type
_entity_poly.pdbx_seq_one_letter_code
_entity_poly.pdbx_strand_id
1 'polypeptide(L)' 'MKFGSNFEIFKKSDYNLNLEERRAKYMNYVGILCEICYSQISKWNYHCIHCYNEETDTIKKGHMKYGSNLKIFNCNLN' A
#
# COMPACT_ATOMS: atom_id res chain seq x y z
N MET A 1 13.90 7.99 -15.63
CA MET A 1 13.19 7.36 -14.49
C MET A 1 14.13 7.35 -13.29
N LYS A 2 13.67 7.78 -12.10
CA LYS A 2 14.53 8.13 -10.94
C LYS A 2 15.36 6.97 -10.35
N PHE A 3 15.11 5.71 -10.77
CA PHE A 3 15.67 4.48 -10.16
C PHE A 3 16.43 3.56 -11.14
N GLY A 4 16.64 3.97 -12.40
CA GLY A 4 17.14 3.05 -13.42
C GLY A 4 16.22 1.84 -13.58
N SER A 5 16.77 0.63 -13.67
CA SER A 5 16.03 -0.64 -13.76
C SER A 5 15.74 -1.31 -12.40
N ASN A 6 16.23 -0.76 -11.29
CA ASN A 6 16.05 -1.38 -9.95
C ASN A 6 14.82 -0.81 -9.23
N PHE A 7 13.64 -1.05 -9.81
CA PHE A 7 12.37 -0.74 -9.18
C PHE A 7 11.37 -1.87 -9.37
N GLU A 8 10.36 -1.90 -8.52
CA GLU A 8 9.22 -2.80 -8.66
C GLU A 8 7.91 -2.01 -8.71
N ILE A 9 6.90 -2.59 -9.35
CA ILE A 9 5.55 -2.04 -9.37
C ILE A 9 4.77 -2.57 -8.16
N PHE A 10 4.21 -1.66 -7.38
CA PHE A 10 3.22 -1.94 -6.35
C PHE A 10 1.86 -2.07 -7.00
N LYS A 11 1.35 -3.31 -7.03
CA LYS A 11 0.08 -3.64 -7.67
C LYS A 11 -1.08 -3.30 -6.77
N LYS A 12 -2.25 -3.05 -7.34
CA LYS A 12 -3.48 -2.85 -6.54
C LYS A 12 -3.78 -4.03 -5.61
N SER A 13 -3.47 -5.26 -6.02
CA SER A 13 -3.65 -6.46 -5.20
C SER A 13 -2.75 -6.52 -3.96
N ASP A 14 -1.64 -5.76 -3.93
CA ASP A 14 -0.72 -5.72 -2.80
C ASP A 14 -1.30 -4.99 -1.59
N TYR A 15 -2.44 -4.30 -1.76
CA TYR A 15 -3.23 -3.81 -0.63
C TYR A 15 -3.85 -4.94 0.21
N ASN A 16 -3.91 -6.18 -0.28
CA ASN A 16 -4.33 -7.32 0.55
C ASN A 16 -3.25 -7.75 1.55
N LEU A 17 -1.98 -7.52 1.21
CA LEU A 17 -0.84 -7.83 2.08
C LEU A 17 -0.83 -6.90 3.29
N ASN A 18 -0.44 -7.43 4.45
CA ASN A 18 -0.14 -6.64 5.63
C ASN A 18 1.23 -5.93 5.51
N LEU A 19 1.55 -5.05 6.46
CA LEU A 19 2.77 -4.25 6.41
C LEU A 19 4.06 -5.09 6.39
N GLU A 20 4.10 -6.20 7.13
CA GLU A 20 5.28 -7.09 7.18
C GLU A 20 5.47 -7.82 5.85
N GLU A 21 4.37 -8.33 5.27
CA GLU A 21 4.38 -8.97 3.96
C GLU A 21 4.83 -8.01 2.86
N ARG A 22 4.35 -6.76 2.89
CA ARG A 22 4.81 -5.73 1.93
C ARG A 22 6.27 -5.38 2.12
N ARG A 23 6.74 -5.26 3.36
CA ARG A 23 8.16 -5.03 3.66
C ARG A 23 9.02 -6.16 3.10
N ALA A 24 8.65 -7.42 3.36
CA ALA A 24 9.37 -8.59 2.87
C ALA A 24 9.39 -8.64 1.34
N LYS A 25 8.25 -8.33 0.68
CA LYS A 25 8.16 -8.30 -0.78
C LYS A 25 9.06 -7.22 -1.40
N TYR A 26 9.13 -6.04 -0.79
CA TYR A 26 9.76 -4.87 -1.42
C TYR A 26 11.12 -4.46 -0.84
N MET A 27 11.66 -5.16 0.15
CA MET A 27 12.89 -4.74 0.85
C MET A 27 14.10 -4.55 -0.07
N ASN A 28 14.24 -5.41 -1.08
CA ASN A 28 15.43 -5.47 -1.93
C ASN A 28 15.40 -4.52 -3.15
N TYR A 29 14.25 -3.92 -3.46
CA TYR A 29 14.13 -3.00 -4.59
C TYR A 29 14.52 -1.58 -4.19
N VAL A 30 15.25 -0.85 -5.04
CA VAL A 30 15.63 0.54 -4.74
C VAL A 30 14.40 1.46 -4.81
N GLY A 31 13.60 1.31 -5.86
CA GLY A 31 12.36 2.04 -6.07
C GLY A 31 11.12 1.15 -5.98
N ILE A 32 10.01 1.73 -5.52
CA ILE A 32 8.68 1.12 -5.62
C ILE A 32 7.77 2.16 -6.24
N LEU A 33 7.04 1.83 -7.30
CA LEU A 33 6.09 2.73 -7.96
C LEU A 33 4.68 2.20 -7.87
N CYS A 34 3.72 3.07 -7.58
CA CYS A 34 2.32 2.69 -7.59
C CYS A 34 1.85 2.40 -9.02
N GLU A 35 1.19 1.25 -9.24
CA GLU A 35 0.55 0.92 -10.53
C GLU A 35 -0.52 1.94 -10.97
N ILE A 36 -1.17 2.60 -10.00
CA ILE A 36 -2.31 3.49 -10.27
C ILE A 36 -1.84 4.88 -10.71
N CYS A 37 -1.00 5.52 -9.91
CA CYS A 37 -0.60 6.91 -10.13
C CYS A 37 0.87 7.09 -10.53
N TYR A 38 1.64 6.00 -10.63
CA TYR A 38 3.07 6.01 -10.95
C TYR A 38 3.96 6.82 -9.98
N SER A 39 3.39 7.31 -8.87
CA SER A 39 4.13 7.96 -7.81
C SER A 39 4.98 6.95 -7.05
N GLN A 40 6.13 7.42 -6.58
CA GLN A 40 7.02 6.64 -5.72
C GLN A 40 6.35 6.34 -4.38
N ILE A 41 6.47 5.10 -3.95
CA ILE A 41 6.05 4.65 -2.62
C ILE A 41 7.23 4.76 -1.66
N SER A 42 6.96 5.35 -0.50
CA SER A 42 7.91 5.43 0.60
C SER A 42 8.08 4.07 1.27
N LYS A 43 9.34 3.62 1.46
CA LYS A 43 9.68 2.43 2.27
C LYS A 43 9.37 2.59 3.76
N TRP A 44 8.98 3.78 4.23
CA TRP A 44 8.47 3.96 5.59
C TRP A 44 7.05 3.40 5.75
N ASN A 45 6.26 3.48 4.69
CA ASN A 45 4.83 3.24 4.72
C ASN A 45 4.40 2.01 3.92
N TYR A 46 5.18 1.62 2.90
CA TYR A 46 4.88 0.53 1.96
C TYR A 46 3.44 0.57 1.40
N HIS A 47 2.92 1.77 1.16
CA HIS A 47 1.67 2.02 0.44
C HIS A 47 1.73 3.38 -0.25
N CYS A 48 0.88 3.59 -1.26
CA CYS A 48 0.83 4.86 -1.98
C CYS A 48 0.08 5.93 -1.17
N ILE A 49 0.80 6.95 -0.69
CA ILE A 49 0.23 8.08 0.06
C ILE A 49 -0.72 8.91 -0.81
N HIS A 50 -0.42 9.08 -2.10
CA HIS A 50 -1.28 9.82 -3.02
C HIS A 50 -2.64 9.14 -3.15
N CYS A 51 -2.66 7.86 -3.53
CA CYS A 51 -3.92 7.10 -3.62
C CYS A 51 -4.64 7.02 -2.26
N TYR A 52 -3.89 6.89 -1.15
CA TYR A 52 -4.48 6.87 0.19
C TYR A 52 -5.18 8.19 0.54
N ASN A 53 -4.61 9.33 0.15
CA ASN A 53 -5.19 10.64 0.42
C ASN A 53 -6.44 10.89 -0.45
N GLU A 54 -6.46 10.39 -1.68
CA GLU A 54 -7.60 10.49 -2.61
C GLU A 54 -8.75 9.53 -2.28
N GLU A 55 -8.49 8.41 -1.61
CA GLU A 55 -9.54 7.46 -1.19
C GLU A 55 -10.43 8.07 -0.10
N THR A 56 -11.74 8.07 -0.37
CA THR A 56 -12.78 8.64 0.50
C THR A 56 -13.46 7.58 1.36
N ASP A 57 -13.43 6.31 0.92
CA ASP A 57 -13.96 5.19 1.68
C ASP A 57 -13.02 4.83 2.83
N THR A 58 -13.48 5.10 4.07
CA THR A 58 -12.70 4.83 5.30
C THR A 58 -12.28 3.38 5.43
N ILE A 59 -13.11 2.43 4.98
CA ILE A 59 -12.80 1.00 5.03
C ILE A 59 -11.65 0.72 4.07
N LYS A 60 -11.74 1.22 2.83
CA LYS A 60 -10.64 1.08 1.85
C LYS A 60 -9.37 1.77 2.32
N LYS A 61 -9.42 2.96 2.93
CA LYS A 61 -8.25 3.60 3.56
C LYS A 61 -7.62 2.71 4.62
N GLY A 62 -8.44 2.08 5.46
CA GLY A 62 -7.99 1.09 6.45
C GLY A 62 -7.27 -0.09 5.80
N HIS A 63 -7.86 -0.70 4.77
CA HIS A 63 -7.25 -1.78 4.00
C HIS A 63 -5.93 -1.35 3.34
N MET A 64 -5.89 -0.16 2.75
CA MET A 64 -4.68 0.37 2.13
C MET A 64 -3.53 0.51 3.12
N LYS A 65 -3.81 0.91 4.36
CA LYS A 65 -2.80 1.10 5.40
C LYS A 65 -2.37 -0.21 6.08
N TYR A 66 -3.32 -1.10 6.36
CA TYR A 66 -3.09 -2.26 7.25
C TYR A 66 -3.13 -3.62 6.55
N GLY A 67 -3.61 -3.69 5.31
CA GLY A 67 -3.91 -4.95 4.64
C GLY A 67 -5.32 -5.45 4.92
N SER A 68 -5.68 -6.58 4.31
CA SER A 68 -6.98 -7.23 4.52
C SER A 68 -7.08 -7.99 5.86
N ASN A 69 -6.00 -8.00 6.66
CA ASN A 69 -5.96 -8.56 8.01
C ASN A 69 -6.62 -7.65 9.07
N LEU A 70 -7.19 -6.51 8.68
CA LEU A 70 -7.99 -5.71 9.59
C LEU A 70 -9.27 -6.50 9.91
N LYS A 71 -9.26 -7.24 11.03
CA LYS A 71 -10.49 -7.70 11.68
C LYS A 71 -11.29 -6.44 11.98
N ILE A 72 -12.27 -6.14 11.14
CA ILE A 72 -13.24 -5.08 11.39
C ILE A 72 -13.88 -5.46 12.73
N PHE A 73 -13.51 -4.74 13.79
CA PHE A 73 -14.32 -4.76 15.01
C PHE A 73 -15.63 -4.12 14.58
N ASN A 74 -16.62 -4.98 14.36
CA ASN A 74 -18.00 -4.57 14.15
C ASN A 74 -18.45 -3.97 15.48
N CYS A 75 -18.16 -2.69 15.71
CA CYS A 75 -18.73 -1.95 16.82
C CYS A 75 -20.21 -1.79 16.48
N ASN A 76 -21.01 -2.71 17.01
CA ASN A 76 -22.45 -2.83 16.90
C ASN A 76 -23.13 -1.49 16.59
N LEU A 77 -23.68 -1.38 15.37
CA LEU A 77 -24.84 -0.54 15.11
C LEU A 77 -26.00 -1.13 15.91
N ASN A 78 -26.16 -0.65 17.14
CA ASN A 78 -27.38 -0.79 17.93
C ASN A 78 -28.33 0.34 17.57
#